data_AF-A0A413H2D3-F1
#
_entry.id   AF-A0A413H2D3-F1
#
_cell.length_a   1.000
_cell.length_b   1.000
_cell.length_c   1.000
_cell.angle_alpha   90.00
_cell.angle_beta   90.00
_cell.angle_gamma   90.00
#
_symmetry.space_group_name_H-M   'P 1'
#
loop_
_entity.id
_entity.type
_entity.pdbx_description
1 polymer ?
#
loop_
_entity_poly.entity_id
_entity_poly.type
_entity_poly.pdbx_seq_one_letter_code
_entity_poly.pdbx_strand_id
1 'polypeptide(L)'
;MLLSRKTVGRVSIVTPGGLPVETDVVDVCIGEGCAQCAVRKDAGDDADVTDGVLVYALVEHAGPGTGAAGSKGVPARESEVSVDGGVGAGSKGVPARESEVSVDGGVGVGRVTLPGLEQPVGAAAINATPRAMITSAVREVCAAHGGGGRHQRDAARDDHFGGARGVRRARLFWKYCCDDFGTRGCCPCRKDLQPAPGIEDGISILGTTGIVEPRSLAALRDSIELEIRQHAAMGRRGVVLTPGNYGGQFISGHFHLNGAPVVFISNFVGDAIDCCVREGFTNVLLVGHIGKLVKVAGGIMDTHSRTADCRAEILAAHAALAGAGAKTVHEIMSSVTTTTALEVIEAAGVGDAVRASLAAAIEDRLRRRAAGACDIAAVVFDAGRRELFRTSGAMLLSGNWGRRMSKGVLYGVGTGPGDPELLTIKAVRTIESCPVIAAPQTADGVMVALDIVRGAVDLTGKTVIPVRFSMTRDAERRAAEHASLVRELGAHLDAARDVALLNLGDPSIYATFQRIAPDVRARGFEARAIPGVPSFCAVAAALERDLTPEMSSPLHIVPGGYDDVRRAIGWPGTKVVMKARRSLADTKRILREEGAFDGAELVEDCGLPGERVYRSLDDVPDRGSYFSTMVVR
;
A
#
# COMPACT_ATOMS: atom_id res chain seq x y z
N MET A 1 29.25 45.56 9.32
CA MET A 1 28.90 46.18 10.61
C MET A 1 29.82 45.74 11.74
N LEU A 2 29.92 44.44 12.08
CA LEU A 2 30.82 43.95 13.13
C LEU A 2 32.29 44.37 12.90
N LEU A 3 32.80 44.11 11.69
CA LEU A 3 34.19 44.42 11.31
C LEU A 3 34.43 45.91 11.07
N SER A 4 33.50 46.58 10.41
CA SER A 4 33.65 47.97 9.97
C SER A 4 33.26 49.01 11.02
N ARG A 5 32.55 48.61 12.09
CA ARG A 5 31.93 49.49 13.09
C ARG A 5 31.00 50.58 12.52
N LYS A 6 30.58 50.45 11.26
CA LYS A 6 29.63 51.34 10.58
C LYS A 6 28.30 50.64 10.37
N THR A 7 27.21 51.39 10.48
CA THR A 7 25.87 50.93 10.14
C THR A 7 25.73 50.80 8.62
N VAL A 8 24.88 49.89 8.17
CA VAL A 8 24.55 49.69 6.76
C VAL A 8 23.04 49.79 6.66
N GLY A 9 22.54 50.66 5.78
CA GLY A 9 21.09 50.90 5.63
C GLY A 9 20.42 50.00 4.61
N ARG A 10 21.17 49.45 3.64
CA ARG A 10 20.66 48.55 2.60
C ARG A 10 21.72 47.53 2.23
N VAL A 11 21.30 46.29 1.98
CA VAL A 11 22.18 45.19 1.55
C VAL A 11 21.62 44.53 0.31
N SER A 12 22.51 44.01 -0.53
CA SER A 12 22.17 43.20 -1.70
C SER A 12 22.72 41.79 -1.50
N ILE A 13 21.90 40.77 -1.77
CA ILE A 13 22.29 39.36 -1.72
C ILE A 13 21.91 38.70 -3.04
N VAL A 14 22.86 37.97 -3.64
CA VAL A 14 22.59 37.15 -4.83
C VAL A 14 21.98 35.83 -4.39
N THR A 15 20.80 35.51 -4.90
CA THR A 15 20.12 34.25 -4.60
C THR A 15 20.72 33.09 -5.40
N PRO A 16 20.50 31.81 -5.03
CA PRO A 16 20.93 30.64 -5.81
C PRO A 16 20.49 30.66 -7.28
N GLY A 17 19.38 31.34 -7.60
CA GLY A 17 18.92 31.57 -8.97
C GLY A 17 19.68 32.65 -9.74
N GLY A 18 20.71 33.27 -9.14
CA GLY A 18 21.55 34.31 -9.77
C GLY A 18 20.94 35.72 -9.75
N LEU A 19 19.79 35.92 -9.08
CA LEU A 19 19.11 37.21 -9.02
C LEU A 19 19.55 38.01 -7.78
N PRO A 20 19.99 39.27 -7.93
CA PRO A 20 20.27 40.15 -6.80
C PRO A 20 18.98 40.62 -6.15
N VAL A 21 18.85 40.44 -4.83
CA VAL A 21 17.76 40.96 -4.01
C VAL A 21 18.31 42.05 -3.11
N GLU A 22 17.75 43.26 -3.22
CA GLU A 22 18.05 44.38 -2.32
C GLU A 22 17.02 44.47 -1.19
N THR A 23 17.49 44.68 0.03
CA THR A 23 16.62 44.84 1.20
C THR A 23 17.16 45.89 2.16
N ASP A 24 16.25 46.66 2.74
CA ASP A 24 16.57 47.65 3.76
C ASP A 24 16.87 46.96 5.09
N VAL A 25 17.91 47.44 5.77
CA VAL A 25 18.35 46.92 7.06
C VAL A 25 17.82 47.82 8.16
N VAL A 26 17.11 47.20 9.11
CA VAL A 26 16.45 47.85 10.24
C VAL A 26 16.97 47.30 11.57
N ASP A 27 16.65 47.94 12.69
CA ASP A 27 17.04 47.54 14.05
C ASP A 27 18.53 47.19 14.23
N VAL A 28 19.40 48.07 13.72
CA VAL A 28 20.86 47.89 13.81
C VAL A 28 21.35 48.18 15.22
N CYS A 29 22.08 47.21 15.80
CA CYS A 29 22.79 47.36 17.07
C CYS A 29 24.22 46.84 16.93
N ILE A 30 25.22 47.65 17.29
CA ILE A 30 26.63 47.26 17.26
C ILE A 30 27.15 47.27 18.70
N GLY A 31 27.39 46.08 19.25
CA GLY A 31 27.88 45.88 20.61
C GLY A 31 29.39 45.62 20.66
N GLU A 32 29.92 45.43 21.85
CA GLU A 32 31.32 45.03 22.01
C GLU A 32 31.46 43.53 21.67
N GLY A 33 32.17 43.21 20.59
CA GLY A 33 32.33 41.83 20.15
C GLY A 33 31.19 41.26 19.29
N CYS A 34 30.09 42.01 19.08
CA CYS A 34 28.94 41.54 18.31
C CYS A 34 28.26 42.64 17.48
N ALA A 35 27.50 42.24 16.46
CA ALA A 35 26.61 43.13 15.73
C ALA A 35 25.31 42.40 15.37
N GLN A 36 24.21 43.13 15.45
CA GLN A 36 22.87 42.66 15.15
C GLN A 36 22.18 43.63 14.18
N CYS A 37 21.37 43.06 13.30
CA CYS A 37 20.43 43.82 12.49
C CYS A 37 19.21 42.94 12.15
N ALA A 38 18.15 43.55 11.64
CA ALA A 38 17.02 42.86 11.06
C ALA A 38 16.78 43.26 9.60
N VAL A 39 16.14 42.36 8.87
CA VAL A 39 15.51 42.65 7.57
C VAL A 39 14.04 42.26 7.67
N ARG A 40 13.17 43.03 7.03
CA ARG A 40 11.74 42.71 6.95
C ARG A 40 11.54 41.72 5.79
N LYS A 41 10.89 40.59 6.06
CA LYS A 41 10.45 39.69 5.00
C LYS A 41 9.33 40.36 4.21
N ASP A 42 9.46 40.31 2.89
CA ASP A 42 8.46 40.74 1.92
C ASP A 42 8.07 39.50 1.10
N ALA A 43 6.82 39.08 1.21
CA ALA A 43 6.26 37.95 0.47
C ALA A 43 5.57 38.36 -0.84
N GLY A 44 5.54 39.65 -1.18
CA GLY A 44 4.82 40.16 -2.35
C GLY A 44 3.30 39.95 -2.24
N ASP A 45 2.65 39.54 -3.33
CA ASP A 45 1.19 39.33 -3.40
C ASP A 45 0.72 37.99 -2.80
N ASP A 46 1.63 37.18 -2.25
CA ASP A 46 1.33 35.86 -1.69
C ASP A 46 0.76 35.96 -0.26
N ALA A 47 -0.29 35.17 0.01
CA ALA A 47 -0.79 34.98 1.38
C ALA A 47 0.19 34.10 2.19
N ASP A 48 1.27 34.70 2.68
CA ASP A 48 2.27 34.10 3.56
C ASP A 48 2.08 34.61 5.01
N VAL A 49 1.86 33.69 5.94
CA VAL A 49 1.64 34.00 7.37
C VAL A 49 2.86 34.64 8.06
N THR A 50 4.02 34.61 7.41
CA THR A 50 5.29 35.17 7.86
C THR A 50 5.69 36.42 7.08
N ASP A 51 4.81 36.95 6.23
CA ASP A 51 5.00 38.26 5.60
C ASP A 51 5.13 39.37 6.65
N GLY A 52 5.99 40.35 6.38
CA GLY A 52 6.26 41.47 7.27
C GLY A 52 7.09 41.14 8.52
N VAL A 53 7.46 39.87 8.74
CA VAL A 53 8.28 39.44 9.90
C VAL A 53 9.69 40.02 9.84
N LEU A 54 10.20 40.47 10.98
CA LEU A 54 11.60 40.87 11.12
C LEU A 54 12.48 39.65 11.38
N VAL A 55 13.42 39.41 10.46
CA VAL A 55 14.46 38.39 10.55
C VAL A 55 15.73 39.02 11.07
N TYR A 56 16.10 38.70 12.31
CA TYR A 56 17.32 39.19 12.94
C TYR A 56 18.49 38.26 12.67
N ALA A 57 19.64 38.86 12.38
CA ALA A 57 20.93 38.21 12.35
C ALA A 57 21.83 38.80 13.43
N LEU A 58 22.42 37.93 14.26
CA LEU A 58 23.46 38.27 15.22
C LEU A 58 24.76 37.57 14.81
N VAL A 59 25.83 38.35 14.72
CA VAL A 59 27.20 37.87 14.47
C VAL A 59 28.11 38.26 15.63
N GLU A 60 29.01 37.36 16.00
CA GLU A 60 29.93 37.51 17.15
C GLU A 60 31.37 37.20 16.75
N HIS A 61 32.34 37.92 17.33
CA HIS A 61 33.77 37.62 17.23
C HIS A 61 34.11 36.33 18.01
N ALA A 62 35.19 35.66 17.59
CA ALA A 62 35.74 34.55 18.36
C ALA A 62 36.13 35.01 19.78
N GLY A 63 35.49 34.43 20.81
CA GLY A 63 35.98 34.53 22.19
C GLY A 63 37.24 33.69 22.38
N PRO A 64 38.10 34.00 23.38
CA PRO A 64 39.14 33.08 23.82
C PRO A 64 38.48 31.78 24.27
N GLY A 65 38.91 30.64 23.71
CA GLY A 65 38.19 29.38 23.78
C GLY A 65 37.82 28.94 25.19
N THR A 66 36.54 28.65 25.40
CA THR A 66 36.07 27.78 26.47
C THR A 66 35.40 26.57 25.82
N GLY A 67 35.92 25.39 26.13
CA GLY A 67 35.41 24.11 25.65
C GLY A 67 33.95 23.95 26.02
N ALA A 68 33.18 23.37 25.10
CA ALA A 68 31.80 23.01 25.33
C ALA A 68 31.72 22.04 26.53
N ALA A 69 31.17 22.55 27.64
CA ALA A 69 30.70 21.73 28.74
C ALA A 69 29.55 20.85 28.22
N GLY A 70 29.72 19.54 28.36
CA GLY A 70 28.81 18.53 27.83
C GLY A 70 27.42 18.59 28.48
N SER A 71 26.39 18.53 27.64
CA SER A 71 25.08 18.03 28.04
C SER A 71 25.12 16.50 28.07
N LYS A 72 24.71 15.97 29.22
CA LYS A 72 24.83 14.59 29.67
C LYS A 72 24.25 13.57 28.67
N GLY A 73 25.02 12.52 28.41
CA GLY A 73 24.66 11.38 27.58
C GLY A 73 23.68 10.41 28.25
N VAL A 74 22.82 9.84 27.42
CA VAL A 74 22.08 8.59 27.64
C VAL A 74 23.03 7.43 27.28
N PRO A 75 23.06 6.32 28.04
CA PRO A 75 24.06 5.28 27.84
C PRO A 75 23.81 4.46 26.57
N ALA A 76 24.86 4.24 25.79
CA ALA A 76 24.88 3.31 24.67
C ALA A 76 24.86 1.87 25.19
N ARG A 77 23.94 1.05 24.67
CA ARG A 77 23.94 -0.40 24.85
C ARG A 77 24.96 -1.04 23.92
N GLU A 78 25.67 -2.01 24.47
CA GLU A 78 26.61 -2.90 23.82
C GLU A 78 25.95 -3.67 22.67
N SER A 79 26.66 -3.76 21.55
CA SER A 79 26.49 -4.84 20.58
C SER A 79 27.88 -5.21 20.06
N GLU A 80 28.43 -6.27 20.67
CA GLU A 80 29.44 -7.10 20.04
C GLU A 80 28.85 -7.70 18.76
N VAL A 81 29.52 -7.52 17.62
CA VAL A 81 29.88 -8.61 16.70
C VAL A 81 31.13 -8.16 15.94
N SER A 82 32.22 -8.86 16.22
CA SER A 82 33.48 -8.91 15.48
C SER A 82 33.32 -9.66 14.16
N VAL A 83 33.87 -9.12 13.06
CA VAL A 83 34.54 -9.92 12.02
C VAL A 83 35.73 -9.12 11.47
N ASP A 84 36.87 -9.80 11.44
CA ASP A 84 38.21 -9.37 11.04
C ASP A 84 38.37 -8.93 9.58
N GLY A 85 39.35 -8.04 9.37
CA GLY A 85 40.42 -8.26 8.39
C GLY A 85 40.43 -7.41 7.12
N GLY A 86 41.40 -6.49 6.99
CA GLY A 86 41.79 -5.98 5.66
C GLY A 86 42.55 -4.64 5.58
N VAL A 87 43.84 -4.66 5.94
CA VAL A 87 44.99 -3.92 5.34
C VAL A 87 44.86 -2.40 5.08
N GLY A 88 45.72 -1.62 5.74
CA GLY A 88 45.81 -0.16 5.60
C GLY A 88 46.63 0.36 4.43
N ALA A 89 46.52 1.67 4.18
CA ALA A 89 47.59 2.57 3.75
C ALA A 89 47.06 4.01 3.60
N GLY A 90 47.81 5.00 4.10
CA GLY A 90 47.81 6.35 3.54
C GLY A 90 47.14 7.45 4.36
N SER A 91 47.76 7.85 5.48
CA SER A 91 47.58 9.18 6.05
C SER A 91 48.10 10.24 5.08
N LYS A 92 47.22 10.86 4.27
CA LYS A 92 47.50 12.14 3.61
C LYS A 92 47.07 13.26 4.54
N GLY A 93 48.01 14.15 4.83
CA GLY A 93 47.86 15.27 5.76
C GLY A 93 46.67 16.16 5.42
N VAL A 94 45.88 16.45 6.45
CA VAL A 94 44.82 17.47 6.42
C VAL A 94 45.49 18.85 6.36
N PRO A 95 45.28 19.67 5.32
CA PRO A 95 45.77 21.03 5.30
C PRO A 95 45.01 21.89 6.33
N ALA A 96 45.65 22.96 6.79
CA ALA A 96 45.22 23.85 7.85
C ALA A 96 43.70 24.16 7.83
N ARG A 97 43.03 23.97 8.96
CA ARG A 97 41.59 24.24 9.15
C ARG A 97 41.24 25.67 8.73
N GLU A 98 40.56 25.80 7.59
CA GLU A 98 39.78 26.98 7.27
C GLU A 98 38.82 27.27 8.44
N SER A 99 38.71 28.53 8.84
CA SER A 99 37.86 28.98 9.91
C SER A 99 36.38 28.69 9.60
N GLU A 100 35.86 27.62 10.21
CA GLU A 100 34.49 27.17 10.04
C GLU A 100 33.50 28.17 10.66
N VAL A 101 32.51 28.62 9.88
CA VAL A 101 31.41 29.49 10.34
C VAL A 101 30.31 28.58 10.88
N SER A 102 30.02 28.66 12.19
CA SER A 102 28.91 27.90 12.78
C SER A 102 27.59 28.67 12.64
N VAL A 103 26.58 28.06 12.02
CA VAL A 103 25.22 28.62 11.86
C VAL A 103 24.24 27.94 12.81
N ASP A 104 23.54 28.72 13.63
CA ASP A 104 22.53 28.22 14.58
C ASP A 104 21.28 29.13 14.63
N GLY A 105 20.18 28.63 15.19
CA GLY A 105 18.92 29.35 15.36
C GLY A 105 18.69 29.79 16.81
N GLY A 106 18.38 31.06 17.03
CA GLY A 106 17.93 31.62 18.31
C GLY A 106 16.40 31.58 18.45
N VAL A 107 15.86 32.44 19.32
CA VAL A 107 14.42 32.48 19.65
C VAL A 107 13.56 32.65 18.41
N GLY A 108 12.53 31.82 18.27
CA GLY A 108 11.64 31.82 17.12
C GLY A 108 12.05 30.82 16.03
N VAL A 109 13.33 30.43 15.89
CA VAL A 109 13.74 29.38 14.95
C VAL A 109 13.55 28.00 15.58
N GLY A 110 12.67 27.19 14.98
CA GLY A 110 12.24 25.93 15.58
C GLY A 110 13.37 24.89 15.70
N ARG A 111 13.15 23.88 16.54
CA ARG A 111 14.03 22.72 16.71
C ARG A 111 13.39 21.47 16.11
N VAL A 112 14.17 20.68 15.38
CA VAL A 112 13.69 19.41 14.81
C VAL A 112 13.44 18.42 15.94
N THR A 113 12.21 17.93 16.06
CA THR A 113 11.80 16.99 17.12
C THR A 113 11.43 15.60 16.59
N LEU A 114 11.24 15.45 15.27
CA LEU A 114 10.90 14.19 14.62
C LEU A 114 11.90 13.80 13.51
N PRO A 115 12.17 12.49 13.31
CA PRO A 115 13.02 12.00 12.22
C PRO A 115 12.32 12.15 10.86
N GLY A 116 13.10 12.26 9.77
CA GLY A 116 12.60 12.38 8.39
C GLY A 116 12.58 13.80 7.81
N LEU A 117 12.94 14.80 8.62
CA LEU A 117 13.25 16.16 8.16
C LEU A 117 14.72 16.26 7.71
N GLU A 118 15.04 17.28 6.90
CA GLU A 118 16.37 17.43 6.28
C GLU A 118 17.50 17.62 7.30
N GLN A 119 17.19 18.20 8.47
CA GLN A 119 18.14 18.38 9.57
C GLN A 119 17.91 17.32 10.66
N PRO A 120 18.96 16.90 11.39
CA PRO A 120 18.83 15.89 12.43
C PRO A 120 18.03 16.39 13.64
N VAL A 121 17.43 15.45 14.39
CA VAL A 121 16.71 15.76 15.64
C VAL A 121 17.62 16.52 16.61
N GLY A 122 17.10 17.62 17.17
CA GLY A 122 17.81 18.54 18.04
C GLY A 122 18.49 19.72 17.34
N ALA A 123 18.66 19.69 16.00
CA ALA A 123 19.21 20.80 15.25
C ALA A 123 18.19 21.93 15.03
N ALA A 124 18.69 23.15 14.81
CA ALA A 124 17.86 24.26 14.33
C ALA A 124 17.24 23.90 12.97
N ALA A 125 15.95 24.19 12.80
CA ALA A 125 15.18 23.91 11.60
C ALA A 125 15.55 24.90 10.45
N ILE A 126 16.79 24.80 9.98
CA ILE A 126 17.36 25.58 8.87
C ILE A 126 17.91 24.58 7.85
N ASN A 127 17.36 24.56 6.64
CA ASN A 127 17.77 23.57 5.62
C ASN A 127 19.19 23.84 5.08
N ALA A 128 19.74 22.87 4.33
CA ALA A 128 21.10 22.92 3.81
C ALA A 128 21.34 24.11 2.88
N THR A 129 20.40 24.44 1.99
CA THR A 129 20.54 25.57 1.06
C THR A 129 20.60 26.92 1.80
N PRO A 130 19.65 27.26 2.71
CA PRO A 130 19.78 28.47 3.52
C PRO A 130 21.06 28.51 4.37
N ARG A 131 21.48 27.38 4.97
CA ARG A 131 22.75 27.31 5.73
C ARG A 131 23.96 27.63 4.84
N ALA A 132 23.99 27.09 3.62
CA ALA A 132 25.06 27.36 2.65
C ALA A 132 25.07 28.83 2.22
N MET A 133 23.92 29.42 1.96
CA MET A 133 23.79 30.84 1.61
C MET A 133 24.31 31.76 2.73
N ILE A 134 23.87 31.52 3.98
CA ILE A 134 24.31 32.30 5.14
C ILE A 134 25.83 32.19 5.31
N THR A 135 26.35 30.96 5.20
CA THR A 135 27.78 30.69 5.33
C THR A 135 28.58 31.39 4.23
N SER A 136 28.11 31.36 2.99
CA SER A 136 28.73 32.03 1.85
C SER A 136 28.75 33.54 2.02
N ALA A 137 27.62 34.15 2.37
CA ALA A 137 27.50 35.59 2.58
C ALA A 137 28.43 36.09 3.70
N VAL A 138 28.52 35.35 4.82
CA VAL A 138 29.45 35.68 5.91
C VAL A 138 30.90 35.61 5.44
N ARG A 139 31.27 34.58 4.68
CA ARG A 139 32.63 34.40 4.14
C ARG A 139 33.01 35.52 3.17
N GLU A 140 32.11 35.89 2.25
CA GLU A 140 32.32 36.95 1.28
C GLU A 140 32.61 38.29 1.96
N VAL A 141 31.79 38.67 2.96
CA VAL A 141 31.99 39.90 3.72
C VAL A 141 33.28 39.88 4.53
N CYS A 142 33.66 38.72 5.09
CA CYS A 142 34.94 38.57 5.80
C CYS A 142 36.14 38.70 4.86
N ALA A 143 36.07 38.12 3.66
CA ALA A 143 37.12 38.21 2.65
C ALA A 143 37.33 39.66 2.19
N ALA A 144 36.24 40.39 1.94
CA ALA A 144 36.28 41.81 1.55
C ALA A 144 36.94 42.72 2.60
N HIS A 145 36.88 42.36 3.88
CA HIS A 145 37.49 43.13 4.98
C HIS A 145 38.87 42.60 5.42
N GLY A 146 39.27 41.39 4.99
CA GLY A 146 40.56 40.79 5.31
C GLY A 146 41.69 41.12 4.32
N GLY A 147 41.37 41.73 3.17
CA GLY A 147 42.30 41.88 2.04
C GLY A 147 43.00 43.23 1.85
N GLY A 148 42.80 44.24 2.71
CA GLY A 148 43.31 45.61 2.46
C GLY A 148 44.26 46.14 3.53
N GLY A 149 45.58 46.18 3.23
CA GLY A 149 46.57 46.75 4.16
C GLY A 149 48.03 46.77 3.71
N ARG A 150 48.36 47.09 2.45
CA ARG A 150 49.66 47.69 2.08
C ARG A 150 49.39 49.07 1.51
N HIS A 151 49.54 50.13 2.32
CA HIS A 151 50.06 51.42 1.86
C HIS A 151 50.57 52.25 3.05
N GLN A 152 51.83 52.69 2.88
CA GLN A 152 52.59 53.78 3.51
C GLN A 152 52.40 54.09 5.01
N ARG A 153 53.45 53.76 5.76
CA ARG A 153 53.75 54.36 7.07
C ARG A 153 54.52 55.65 6.82
N ASP A 154 53.95 56.77 7.24
CA ASP A 154 54.72 57.87 7.81
C ASP A 154 54.38 57.99 9.29
N ALA A 155 55.41 58.31 10.07
CA ALA A 155 55.54 58.07 11.50
C ALA A 155 54.61 58.90 12.38
N ALA A 156 54.02 58.26 13.41
CA ALA A 156 54.31 58.50 14.83
C ALA A 156 53.12 58.13 15.76
N ARG A 157 53.47 57.44 16.86
CA ARG A 157 52.79 57.27 18.17
C ARG A 157 51.71 56.17 18.32
N ASP A 158 52.13 55.16 19.10
CA ASP A 158 51.46 54.47 20.20
C ASP A 158 50.01 53.98 20.01
N ASP A 159 49.83 52.66 19.84
CA ASP A 159 49.42 51.77 20.94
C ASP A 159 49.24 50.32 20.47
N HIS A 160 49.48 49.38 21.38
CA HIS A 160 49.33 47.94 21.20
C HIS A 160 47.91 47.54 20.76
N PHE A 161 47.73 47.06 19.52
CA PHE A 161 46.58 46.22 19.16
C PHE A 161 47.00 45.11 18.19
N GLY A 162 47.16 43.90 18.74
CA GLY A 162 47.47 42.68 17.99
C GLY A 162 46.22 41.94 17.51
N GLY A 163 46.30 41.41 16.29
CA GLY A 163 45.55 40.24 15.81
C GLY A 163 44.12 40.47 15.32
N ALA A 164 43.92 40.40 14.00
CA ALA A 164 42.60 40.45 13.35
C ALA A 164 41.68 39.31 13.85
N ARG A 165 40.62 39.65 14.59
CA ARG A 165 39.60 38.72 15.08
C ARG A 165 38.57 38.44 13.98
N GLY A 166 38.59 37.25 13.38
CA GLY A 166 37.57 36.81 12.41
C GLY A 166 36.21 36.46 13.06
N VAL A 167 35.14 36.48 12.26
CA VAL A 167 33.79 36.04 12.65
C VAL A 167 33.73 34.51 12.60
N ARG A 168 33.24 33.84 13.66
CA ARG A 168 33.10 32.36 13.68
C ARG A 168 31.70 31.85 13.99
N ARG A 169 30.76 32.70 14.43
CA ARG A 169 29.39 32.27 14.75
C ARG A 169 28.35 33.27 14.22
N ALA A 170 27.35 32.74 13.52
CA ALA A 170 26.17 33.47 13.07
C ALA A 170 24.92 32.82 13.68
N ARG A 171 24.06 33.62 14.31
CA ARG A 171 22.78 33.18 14.87
C ARG A 171 21.63 33.96 14.25
N LEU A 172 20.60 33.25 13.81
CA LEU A 172 19.36 33.84 13.26
C LEU A 172 18.21 33.71 14.26
N PHE A 173 17.39 34.74 14.43
CA PHE A 173 16.20 34.70 15.28
C PHE A 173 15.12 35.67 14.80
N TRP A 174 13.89 35.53 15.33
CA TRP A 174 12.75 36.38 14.95
C TRP A 174 12.24 37.24 16.10
N LYS A 175 11.66 38.39 15.75
CA LYS A 175 10.87 39.22 16.66
C LYS A 175 9.65 39.74 15.89
N TYR A 176 8.45 39.48 16.39
CA TYR A 176 7.24 40.15 15.90
C TYR A 176 7.06 41.49 16.63
N CYS A 177 6.76 42.55 15.88
CA CYS A 177 6.28 43.81 16.44
C CYS A 177 4.86 43.61 16.99
N CYS A 178 4.67 43.83 18.29
CA CYS A 178 3.42 44.38 18.80
C CYS A 178 3.79 45.72 19.46
N ASP A 179 3.01 46.75 19.17
CA ASP A 179 3.10 48.06 19.80
C ASP A 179 2.87 47.93 21.31
N ASP A 180 3.95 48.01 22.09
CA ASP A 180 3.90 48.49 23.48
C ASP A 180 5.31 48.86 23.95
N PHE A 181 5.53 50.16 24.11
CA PHE A 181 6.76 50.73 24.67
C PHE A 181 6.77 50.51 26.19
N GLY A 182 7.66 49.64 26.65
CA GLY A 182 8.05 49.52 28.06
C GLY A 182 9.57 49.48 28.17
N THR A 183 10.17 50.54 28.69
CA THR A 183 11.61 50.70 28.89
C THR A 183 12.18 49.63 29.82
N ARG A 184 13.08 48.77 29.30
CA ARG A 184 14.34 48.24 29.91
C ARG A 184 14.69 46.85 29.37
N GLY A 185 15.92 46.72 28.86
CA GLY A 185 16.70 45.48 28.87
C GLY A 185 16.35 44.42 27.81
N CYS A 186 17.37 43.84 27.18
CA CYS A 186 17.28 42.65 26.33
C CYS A 186 16.49 41.53 27.04
N CYS A 187 15.25 41.31 26.64
CA CYS A 187 14.47 40.15 27.07
C CYS A 187 13.61 39.63 25.90
N PRO A 188 13.58 38.31 25.61
CA PRO A 188 12.74 37.75 24.55
C PRO A 188 11.30 37.56 25.04
N CYS A 189 10.35 38.22 24.37
CA CYS A 189 8.92 37.94 24.55
C CYS A 189 8.55 36.62 23.86
N ARG A 190 7.90 35.71 24.59
CA ARG A 190 7.31 34.48 24.04
C ARG A 190 5.87 34.75 23.58
N LYS A 191 5.55 34.34 22.36
CA LYS A 191 4.17 34.04 21.93
C LYS A 191 4.19 32.73 21.15
N ASP A 192 3.17 31.92 21.40
CA ASP A 192 3.01 30.58 20.84
C ASP A 192 2.71 30.68 19.34
N LEU A 193 3.70 30.34 18.52
CA LEU A 193 3.53 30.08 17.09
C LEU A 193 2.88 28.70 16.92
N GLN A 194 2.01 28.55 15.93
CA GLN A 194 1.46 27.24 15.59
C GLN A 194 2.61 26.38 15.01
N PRO A 195 3.06 25.32 15.71
CA PRO A 195 4.22 24.55 15.30
C PRO A 195 3.92 23.78 14.01
N ALA A 196 4.89 23.73 13.10
CA ALA A 196 4.85 22.78 11.99
C ALA A 196 5.06 21.36 12.54
N PRO A 197 4.43 20.31 11.96
CA PRO A 197 4.57 18.94 12.46
C PRO A 197 6.05 18.52 12.52
N GLY A 198 6.52 18.22 13.73
CA GLY A 198 7.92 17.80 13.99
C GLY A 198 8.92 18.92 14.24
N ILE A 199 8.45 20.15 14.45
CA ILE A 199 9.26 21.30 14.84
C ILE A 199 8.64 21.97 16.07
N GLU A 200 9.41 22.15 17.14
CA GLU A 200 8.97 22.85 18.36
C GLU A 200 9.63 24.23 18.51
N ASP A 201 8.97 25.12 19.26
CA ASP A 201 9.46 26.45 19.66
C ASP A 201 9.83 27.41 18.50
N GLY A 202 9.26 27.22 17.31
CA GLY A 202 9.51 28.12 16.17
C GLY A 202 9.09 27.60 14.79
N ILE A 203 9.29 28.42 13.75
CA ILE A 203 9.10 28.02 12.34
C ILE A 203 10.43 27.59 11.68
N SER A 204 10.38 26.99 10.49
CA SER A 204 11.56 26.56 9.73
C SER A 204 12.07 27.64 8.77
N ILE A 205 13.39 27.70 8.56
CA ILE A 205 14.03 28.46 7.49
C ILE A 205 14.23 27.52 6.29
N LEU A 206 13.35 27.68 5.31
CA LEU A 206 13.30 26.88 4.09
C LEU A 206 13.61 27.78 2.88
N GLY A 207 14.09 27.17 1.79
CA GLY A 207 14.31 27.86 0.52
C GLY A 207 15.34 27.17 -0.35
N THR A 208 14.96 26.80 -1.57
CA THR A 208 15.87 26.20 -2.58
C THR A 208 16.44 27.25 -3.52
N THR A 209 15.69 28.30 -3.81
CA THR A 209 16.04 29.35 -4.78
C THR A 209 16.31 30.72 -4.16
N GLY A 210 16.01 30.92 -2.87
CA GLY A 210 16.18 32.20 -2.17
C GLY A 210 15.16 33.28 -2.55
N ILE A 211 14.13 32.92 -3.31
CA ILE A 211 13.02 33.78 -3.75
C ILE A 211 11.73 33.10 -3.29
N VAL A 212 10.79 33.87 -2.73
CA VAL A 212 9.42 33.39 -2.51
C VAL A 212 8.74 33.40 -3.89
N GLU A 213 8.70 32.25 -4.55
CA GLU A 213 7.93 32.10 -5.78
C GLU A 213 6.43 32.10 -5.43
N PRO A 214 5.59 32.84 -6.18
CA PRO A 214 4.14 32.77 -6.02
C PRO A 214 3.70 31.32 -6.15
N ARG A 215 3.07 30.75 -5.10
CA ARG A 215 2.84 29.29 -4.92
C ARG A 215 2.77 28.50 -6.23
N SER A 216 3.91 27.91 -6.63
CA SER A 216 3.94 27.04 -7.80
C SER A 216 3.21 25.72 -7.49
N LEU A 217 2.59 25.11 -8.50
CA LEU A 217 1.96 23.78 -8.36
C LEU A 217 2.96 22.73 -7.81
N ALA A 218 4.24 22.90 -8.11
CA ALA A 218 5.33 22.07 -7.60
C ALA A 218 5.46 22.16 -6.07
N ALA A 219 5.43 23.37 -5.50
CA ALA A 219 5.52 23.55 -4.05
C ALA A 219 4.37 22.89 -3.29
N LEU A 220 3.15 22.92 -3.84
CA LEU A 220 2.00 22.22 -3.24
C LEU A 220 2.17 20.70 -3.28
N ARG A 221 2.70 20.16 -4.39
CA ARG A 221 2.99 18.73 -4.53
C ARG A 221 4.07 18.31 -3.53
N ASP A 222 5.15 19.08 -3.42
CA ASP A 222 6.25 18.79 -2.50
C ASP A 222 5.80 18.79 -1.04
N SER A 223 4.86 19.66 -0.66
CA SER A 223 4.27 19.64 0.69
C SER A 223 3.43 18.38 0.96
N ILE A 224 2.68 17.91 -0.04
CA ILE A 224 1.88 16.68 0.06
C ILE A 224 2.81 15.47 0.22
N GLU A 225 3.86 15.39 -0.60
CA GLU A 225 4.83 14.29 -0.51
C GLU A 225 5.60 14.31 0.80
N LEU A 226 5.89 15.50 1.37
CA LEU A 226 6.53 15.62 2.67
C LEU A 226 5.64 15.04 3.78
N GLU A 227 4.34 15.36 3.77
CA GLU A 227 3.37 14.85 4.75
C GLU A 227 3.24 13.32 4.70
N ILE A 228 3.13 12.74 3.50
CA ILE A 228 3.07 11.28 3.29
C ILE A 228 4.34 10.60 3.82
N ARG A 229 5.52 11.16 3.53
CA ARG A 229 6.81 10.66 4.00
C ARG A 229 6.94 10.69 5.51
N GLN A 230 6.50 11.77 6.16
CA GLN A 230 6.51 11.87 7.62
C GLN A 230 5.67 10.75 8.26
N HIS A 231 4.49 10.47 7.71
CA HIS A 231 3.66 9.37 8.19
C HIS A 231 4.30 7.99 7.97
N ALA A 232 4.95 7.77 6.83
CA ALA A 232 5.70 6.55 6.58
C ALA A 232 6.85 6.35 7.58
N ALA A 233 7.59 7.43 7.89
CA ALA A 233 8.69 7.44 8.84
C ALA A 233 8.22 7.16 10.28
N MET A 234 6.99 7.57 10.63
CA MET A 234 6.32 7.21 11.90
C MET A 234 5.85 5.75 11.95
N GLY A 235 6.18 4.92 10.96
CA GLY A 235 5.77 3.52 10.88
C GLY A 235 4.34 3.30 10.41
N ARG A 236 3.63 4.35 9.97
CA ARG A 236 2.26 4.21 9.44
C ARG A 236 2.31 3.57 8.06
N ARG A 237 1.38 2.64 7.83
CA ARG A 237 1.24 1.92 6.56
C ARG A 237 -0.17 1.98 5.99
N GLY A 238 -1.10 2.60 6.72
CA GLY A 238 -2.40 3.01 6.22
C GLY A 238 -2.49 4.53 6.09
N VAL A 239 -3.19 5.05 5.08
CA VAL A 239 -3.45 6.49 4.89
C VAL A 239 -4.79 6.73 4.19
N VAL A 240 -5.49 7.79 4.60
CA VAL A 240 -6.64 8.34 3.89
C VAL A 240 -6.16 9.54 3.08
N LEU A 241 -6.42 9.53 1.78
CA LEU A 241 -6.17 10.66 0.89
C LEU A 241 -7.47 11.38 0.61
N THR A 242 -7.48 12.71 0.69
CA THR A 242 -8.66 13.49 0.31
C THR A 242 -8.33 14.75 -0.49
N PRO A 243 -9.05 15.04 -1.59
CA PRO A 243 -8.81 16.22 -2.41
C PRO A 243 -9.08 17.58 -1.76
N GLY A 244 -9.67 17.65 -0.57
CA GLY A 244 -9.97 18.94 0.06
C GLY A 244 -10.88 18.85 1.28
N ASN A 245 -11.20 20.01 1.84
CA ASN A 245 -11.88 20.16 3.13
C ASN A 245 -13.25 19.46 3.20
N TYR A 246 -13.97 19.37 2.07
CA TYR A 246 -15.25 18.65 2.00
C TYR A 246 -15.07 17.17 2.36
N GLY A 247 -13.98 16.55 1.88
CA GLY A 247 -13.69 15.16 2.23
C GLY A 247 -13.22 15.03 3.67
N GLY A 248 -12.43 15.98 4.18
CA GLY A 248 -12.09 16.03 5.62
C GLY A 248 -13.34 16.05 6.52
N GLN A 249 -14.32 16.89 6.20
CA GLN A 249 -15.59 16.95 6.94
C GLN A 249 -16.42 15.67 6.81
N PHE A 250 -16.49 15.09 5.60
CA PHE A 250 -17.18 13.82 5.37
C PHE A 250 -16.53 12.71 6.21
N ILE A 251 -15.21 12.64 6.23
CA ILE A 251 -14.45 11.62 6.96
C ILE A 251 -14.74 11.67 8.45
N SER A 252 -14.65 12.85 9.07
CA SER A 252 -14.91 13.02 10.51
C SER A 252 -16.32 12.63 10.94
N GLY A 253 -17.30 12.70 10.04
CA GLY A 253 -18.69 12.32 10.32
C GLY A 253 -19.04 10.86 10.05
N HIS A 254 -18.22 10.13 9.27
CA HIS A 254 -18.59 8.81 8.73
C HIS A 254 -17.61 7.68 9.02
N PHE A 255 -16.34 7.97 9.37
CA PHE A 255 -15.33 6.94 9.59
C PHE A 255 -14.66 7.03 10.95
N HIS A 256 -14.44 5.86 11.56
CA HIS A 256 -13.51 5.70 12.68
C HIS A 256 -12.14 5.28 12.14
N LEU A 257 -11.24 6.24 12.04
CA LEU A 257 -9.95 6.05 11.36
C LEU A 257 -8.91 5.25 12.16
N ASN A 258 -9.17 4.89 13.43
CA ASN A 258 -8.26 4.11 14.29
C ASN A 258 -6.78 4.55 14.21
N GLY A 259 -6.52 5.86 14.12
CA GLY A 259 -5.17 6.43 14.04
C GLY A 259 -4.57 6.57 12.63
N ALA A 260 -5.32 6.27 11.57
CA ALA A 260 -4.88 6.52 10.20
C ALA A 260 -4.77 8.04 9.92
N PRO A 261 -3.66 8.47 9.29
CA PRO A 261 -3.50 9.85 8.86
C PRO A 261 -4.47 10.18 7.72
N VAL A 262 -4.98 11.40 7.73
CA VAL A 262 -5.71 12.01 6.62
C VAL A 262 -4.80 13.04 5.98
N VAL A 263 -4.45 12.85 4.70
CA VAL A 263 -3.59 13.75 3.93
C VAL A 263 -4.44 14.48 2.88
N PHE A 264 -4.31 15.81 2.84
CA PHE A 264 -5.01 16.65 1.87
C PHE A 264 -4.21 16.78 0.58
N ILE A 265 -4.69 16.15 -0.49
CA ILE A 265 -3.95 15.98 -1.75
C ILE A 265 -4.35 16.98 -2.85
N SER A 266 -5.25 17.92 -2.55
CA SER A 266 -5.75 18.93 -3.50
C SER A 266 -6.29 18.31 -4.81
N ASN A 267 -5.55 18.39 -5.92
CA ASN A 267 -5.93 17.78 -7.19
C ASN A 267 -4.99 16.65 -7.63
N PHE A 268 -3.88 16.43 -6.90
CA PHE A 268 -2.77 15.56 -7.28
C PHE A 268 -2.99 14.12 -6.81
N VAL A 269 -4.06 13.48 -7.31
CA VAL A 269 -4.40 12.09 -6.94
C VAL A 269 -3.29 11.13 -7.36
N GLY A 270 -2.79 11.26 -8.59
CA GLY A 270 -1.73 10.41 -9.11
C GLY A 270 -0.43 10.52 -8.32
N ASP A 271 0.05 11.74 -8.11
CA ASP A 271 1.32 11.98 -7.41
C ASP A 271 1.25 11.48 -5.96
N ALA A 272 0.11 11.68 -5.29
CA ALA A 272 -0.08 11.18 -3.92
C ALA A 272 -0.07 9.65 -3.85
N ILE A 273 -0.69 8.96 -4.80
CA ILE A 273 -0.66 7.49 -4.88
C ILE A 273 0.77 7.00 -5.15
N ASP A 274 1.47 7.61 -6.11
CA ASP A 274 2.84 7.25 -6.45
C ASP A 274 3.78 7.44 -5.26
N CYS A 275 3.59 8.51 -4.49
CA CYS A 275 4.30 8.74 -3.23
C CYS A 275 3.97 7.65 -2.20
N CYS A 276 2.69 7.31 -1.98
CA CYS A 276 2.30 6.25 -1.05
C CYS A 276 2.93 4.90 -1.41
N VAL A 277 2.95 4.54 -2.70
CA VAL A 277 3.58 3.31 -3.20
C VAL A 277 5.09 3.31 -2.93
N ARG A 278 5.77 4.41 -3.29
CA ARG A 278 7.21 4.58 -3.07
C ARG A 278 7.60 4.49 -1.60
N GLU A 279 6.79 5.04 -0.70
CA GLU A 279 7.04 5.04 0.75
C GLU A 279 6.51 3.75 1.44
N GLY A 280 5.99 2.79 0.68
CA GLY A 280 5.62 1.46 1.16
C GLY A 280 4.33 1.39 1.98
N PHE A 281 3.38 2.30 1.75
CA PHE A 281 2.03 2.17 2.33
C PHE A 281 1.36 0.90 1.82
N THR A 282 0.71 0.15 2.72
CA THR A 282 0.00 -1.09 2.36
C THR A 282 -1.49 -0.85 2.11
N ASN A 283 -2.07 0.19 2.70
CA ASN A 283 -3.51 0.49 2.66
C ASN A 283 -3.75 1.97 2.33
N VAL A 284 -4.39 2.26 1.21
CA VAL A 284 -4.68 3.63 0.77
C VAL A 284 -6.18 3.79 0.50
N LEU A 285 -6.85 4.72 1.18
CA LEU A 285 -8.26 5.02 0.93
C LEU A 285 -8.39 6.44 0.35
N LEU A 286 -8.91 6.55 -0.87
CA LEU A 286 -9.22 7.82 -1.49
C LEU A 286 -10.67 8.23 -1.18
N VAL A 287 -10.86 9.32 -0.44
CA VAL A 287 -12.20 9.82 -0.10
C VAL A 287 -12.41 11.18 -0.73
N GLY A 288 -13.42 11.30 -1.59
CA GLY A 288 -13.60 12.51 -2.37
C GLY A 288 -15.00 12.73 -2.93
N HIS A 289 -15.27 13.98 -3.27
CA HIS A 289 -16.52 14.38 -3.89
C HIS A 289 -16.61 13.87 -5.32
N ILE A 290 -17.80 13.51 -5.76
CA ILE A 290 -18.07 13.00 -7.12
C ILE A 290 -17.55 13.93 -8.22
N GLY A 291 -17.60 15.25 -8.03
CA GLY A 291 -17.09 16.24 -8.98
C GLY A 291 -15.58 16.17 -9.22
N LYS A 292 -14.82 15.51 -8.35
CA LYS A 292 -13.39 15.22 -8.58
C LYS A 292 -13.18 13.75 -8.95
N LEU A 293 -13.77 12.82 -8.20
CA LEU A 293 -13.50 11.40 -8.36
C LEU A 293 -14.09 10.79 -9.64
N VAL A 294 -15.09 11.41 -10.25
CA VAL A 294 -15.55 11.00 -11.58
C VAL A 294 -14.44 11.06 -12.63
N LYS A 295 -13.50 12.00 -12.51
CA LYS A 295 -12.37 12.15 -13.43
C LYS A 295 -11.39 10.98 -13.31
N VAL A 296 -11.21 10.46 -12.09
CA VAL A 296 -10.40 9.28 -11.82
C VAL A 296 -10.94 8.06 -12.55
N ALA A 297 -12.27 7.91 -12.70
CA ALA A 297 -12.88 6.84 -13.48
C ALA A 297 -12.42 6.85 -14.95
N GLY A 298 -12.26 8.06 -15.52
CA GLY A 298 -11.69 8.29 -16.84
C GLY A 298 -10.16 8.11 -16.93
N GLY A 299 -9.48 7.84 -15.81
CA GLY A 299 -8.02 7.76 -15.73
C GLY A 299 -7.32 9.11 -15.59
N ILE A 300 -8.06 10.18 -15.32
CA ILE A 300 -7.51 11.51 -15.09
C ILE A 300 -7.09 11.62 -13.62
N MET A 301 -5.78 11.66 -13.39
CA MET A 301 -5.19 11.64 -12.04
C MET A 301 -4.82 13.01 -11.48
N ASP A 302 -4.95 14.07 -12.27
CA ASP A 302 -5.01 15.46 -11.80
C ASP A 302 -6.45 15.96 -11.96
N THR A 303 -7.14 16.16 -10.85
CA THR A 303 -8.58 16.48 -10.87
C THR A 303 -8.88 17.95 -11.15
N HIS A 304 -7.87 18.79 -11.38
CA HIS A 304 -8.08 20.21 -11.66
C HIS A 304 -8.84 20.39 -12.98
N SER A 305 -9.90 21.21 -13.01
CA SER A 305 -10.74 21.44 -14.20
C SER A 305 -9.96 21.96 -15.41
N ARG A 306 -8.97 22.83 -15.17
CA ARG A 306 -8.03 23.30 -16.21
C ARG A 306 -7.20 22.18 -16.84
N THR A 307 -6.88 21.12 -16.10
CA THR A 307 -6.10 19.98 -16.63
C THR A 307 -6.99 19.08 -17.46
N ALA A 308 -8.14 18.71 -16.91
CA ALA A 308 -9.21 18.06 -17.64
C ALA A 308 -10.52 18.17 -16.85
N ASP A 309 -11.62 18.57 -17.51
CA ASP A 309 -12.92 18.59 -16.87
C ASP A 309 -13.64 17.25 -17.01
N CYS A 310 -13.99 16.87 -18.25
CA CYS A 310 -14.48 15.55 -18.68
C CYS A 310 -15.59 14.90 -17.83
N ARG A 311 -16.24 15.62 -16.90
CA ARG A 311 -17.18 15.04 -15.93
C ARG A 311 -18.44 14.57 -16.62
N ALA A 312 -19.01 15.44 -17.47
CA ALA A 312 -20.25 15.17 -18.17
C ALA A 312 -20.05 14.02 -19.18
N GLU A 313 -18.93 14.01 -19.88
CA GLU A 313 -18.54 12.98 -20.84
C GLU A 313 -18.40 11.61 -20.20
N ILE A 314 -17.71 11.54 -19.05
CA ILE A 314 -17.54 10.29 -18.31
C ILE A 314 -18.90 9.81 -17.79
N LEU A 315 -19.71 10.68 -17.17
CA LEU A 315 -21.04 10.32 -16.70
C LEU A 315 -21.96 9.86 -17.84
N ALA A 316 -21.94 10.56 -18.96
CA ALA A 316 -22.71 10.24 -20.16
C ALA A 316 -22.30 8.88 -20.73
N ALA A 317 -21.00 8.58 -20.79
CA ALA A 317 -20.49 7.29 -21.24
C ALA A 317 -20.97 6.15 -20.33
N HIS A 318 -20.85 6.32 -19.01
CA HIS A 318 -21.32 5.31 -18.05
C HIS A 318 -22.85 5.17 -18.05
N ALA A 319 -23.59 6.25 -18.24
CA ALA A 319 -25.05 6.22 -18.40
C ALA A 319 -25.47 5.48 -19.68
N ALA A 320 -24.82 5.76 -20.81
CA ALA A 320 -25.08 5.05 -22.07
C ALA A 320 -24.78 3.54 -21.94
N LEU A 321 -23.66 3.17 -21.31
CA LEU A 321 -23.32 1.77 -21.01
C LEU A 321 -24.34 1.09 -20.09
N ALA A 322 -24.99 1.85 -19.22
CA ALA A 322 -26.06 1.39 -18.34
C ALA A 322 -27.45 1.34 -19.00
N GLY A 323 -27.56 1.68 -20.29
CA GLY A 323 -28.80 1.63 -21.06
C GLY A 323 -29.59 2.94 -21.11
N ALA A 324 -28.99 4.07 -20.72
CA ALA A 324 -29.63 5.38 -20.88
C ALA A 324 -29.83 5.72 -22.37
N GLY A 325 -31.01 6.24 -22.71
CA GLY A 325 -31.34 6.66 -24.06
C GLY A 325 -30.61 7.94 -24.50
N ALA A 326 -30.60 8.21 -25.81
CA ALA A 326 -29.90 9.37 -26.38
C ALA A 326 -30.34 10.72 -25.78
N LYS A 327 -31.63 10.86 -25.42
CA LYS A 327 -32.15 12.06 -24.74
C LYS A 327 -31.46 12.30 -23.40
N THR A 328 -31.41 11.29 -22.54
CA THR A 328 -30.74 11.35 -21.24
C THR A 328 -29.26 11.66 -21.38
N VAL A 329 -28.57 11.04 -22.34
CA VAL A 329 -27.16 11.31 -22.64
C VAL A 329 -26.94 12.79 -23.01
N HIS A 330 -27.82 13.36 -23.84
CA HIS A 330 -27.74 14.77 -24.22
C HIS A 330 -27.97 15.72 -23.03
N GLU A 331 -28.93 15.39 -22.15
CA GLU A 331 -29.20 16.14 -20.93
C GLU A 331 -28.01 16.10 -19.95
N ILE A 332 -27.35 14.95 -19.80
CA ILE A 332 -26.12 14.81 -19.01
C ILE A 332 -25.00 15.68 -19.59
N MET A 333 -24.76 15.59 -20.90
CA MET A 333 -23.73 16.37 -21.59
C MET A 333 -23.95 17.88 -21.50
N SER A 334 -25.22 18.30 -21.39
CA SER A 334 -25.60 19.71 -21.24
C SER A 334 -25.60 20.19 -19.79
N SER A 335 -25.36 19.30 -18.82
CA SER A 335 -25.38 19.62 -17.40
C SER A 335 -24.11 20.35 -16.98
N VAL A 336 -24.26 21.55 -16.43
CA VAL A 336 -23.13 22.36 -15.92
C VAL A 336 -22.52 21.74 -14.67
N THR A 337 -23.35 21.17 -13.79
CA THR A 337 -22.90 20.58 -12.53
C THR A 337 -23.04 19.07 -12.53
N THR A 338 -22.14 18.42 -11.80
CA THR A 338 -22.23 16.97 -11.56
C THR A 338 -23.50 16.58 -10.81
N THR A 339 -24.01 17.44 -9.93
CA THR A 339 -25.26 17.20 -9.22
C THR A 339 -26.44 17.12 -10.19
N THR A 340 -26.57 18.08 -11.10
CA THR A 340 -27.62 18.08 -12.14
C THR A 340 -27.51 16.85 -13.04
N ALA A 341 -26.29 16.49 -13.46
CA ALA A 341 -26.07 15.28 -14.24
C ALA A 341 -26.52 14.01 -13.50
N LEU A 342 -26.25 13.92 -12.19
CA LEU A 342 -26.73 12.80 -11.36
C LEU A 342 -28.25 12.77 -11.25
N GLU A 343 -28.92 13.92 -11.07
CA GLU A 343 -30.38 13.99 -11.05
C GLU A 343 -31.02 13.48 -12.34
N VAL A 344 -30.43 13.81 -13.50
CA VAL A 344 -30.85 13.29 -14.82
C VAL A 344 -30.67 11.77 -14.90
N ILE A 345 -29.55 11.24 -14.39
CA ILE A 345 -29.27 9.81 -14.33
C ILE A 345 -30.29 9.07 -13.45
N GLU A 346 -30.63 9.64 -12.29
CA GLU A 346 -31.63 9.06 -11.38
C GLU A 346 -33.03 9.08 -12.02
N ALA A 347 -33.41 10.19 -12.64
CA ALA A 347 -34.70 10.31 -13.32
C ALA A 347 -34.86 9.31 -14.48
N ALA A 348 -33.75 8.89 -15.10
CA ALA A 348 -33.73 7.87 -16.14
C ALA A 348 -33.80 6.42 -15.62
N GLY A 349 -33.75 6.20 -14.30
CA GLY A 349 -33.82 4.87 -13.69
C GLY A 349 -32.55 4.02 -13.84
N VAL A 350 -31.42 4.62 -14.24
CA VAL A 350 -30.14 3.93 -14.46
C VAL A 350 -29.09 4.21 -13.38
N GLY A 351 -29.45 4.92 -12.31
CA GLY A 351 -28.53 5.39 -11.26
C GLY A 351 -27.68 4.30 -10.62
N ASP A 352 -28.27 3.18 -10.20
CA ASP A 352 -27.54 2.08 -9.56
C ASP A 352 -26.51 1.45 -10.50
N ALA A 353 -26.90 1.21 -11.76
CA ALA A 353 -26.02 0.64 -12.78
C ALA A 353 -24.86 1.60 -13.11
N VAL A 354 -25.12 2.91 -13.17
CA VAL A 354 -24.09 3.93 -13.38
C VAL A 354 -23.11 3.98 -12.20
N ARG A 355 -23.61 3.97 -10.96
CA ARG A 355 -22.75 3.94 -9.76
C ARG A 355 -21.85 2.71 -9.73
N ALA A 356 -22.41 1.53 -10.03
CA ALA A 356 -21.64 0.28 -10.10
C ALA A 356 -20.55 0.35 -11.19
N SER A 357 -20.89 0.90 -12.36
CA SER A 357 -19.96 1.09 -13.48
C SER A 357 -18.83 2.07 -13.13
N LEU A 358 -19.15 3.20 -12.50
CA LEU A 358 -18.17 4.18 -12.02
C LEU A 358 -17.27 3.61 -10.93
N ALA A 359 -17.83 2.89 -9.96
CA ALA A 359 -17.06 2.25 -8.89
C ALA A 359 -16.03 1.27 -9.46
N ALA A 360 -16.45 0.41 -10.39
CA ALA A 360 -15.55 -0.54 -11.06
C ALA A 360 -14.46 0.18 -11.87
N ALA A 361 -14.80 1.26 -12.57
CA ALA A 361 -13.83 2.05 -13.33
C ALA A 361 -12.82 2.73 -12.42
N ILE A 362 -13.24 3.41 -11.35
CA ILE A 362 -12.32 4.03 -10.39
C ILE A 362 -11.40 2.98 -9.77
N GLU A 363 -11.96 1.85 -9.32
CA GLU A 363 -11.21 0.77 -8.72
C GLU A 363 -10.10 0.24 -9.64
N ASP A 364 -10.44 -0.03 -10.89
CA ASP A 364 -9.48 -0.50 -11.88
C ASP A 364 -8.37 0.55 -12.16
N ARG A 365 -8.71 1.85 -12.24
CA ARG A 365 -7.72 2.92 -12.46
C ARG A 365 -6.76 3.08 -11.28
N LEU A 366 -7.29 3.01 -10.06
CA LEU A 366 -6.48 3.07 -8.83
C LEU A 366 -5.57 1.86 -8.71
N ARG A 367 -6.09 0.65 -8.91
CA ARG A 367 -5.30 -0.60 -8.87
C ARG A 367 -4.19 -0.61 -9.93
N ARG A 368 -4.48 -0.16 -11.15
CA ARG A 368 -3.47 -0.04 -12.21
C ARG A 368 -2.36 0.95 -11.85
N ARG A 369 -2.69 2.09 -11.26
CA ARG A 369 -1.68 3.07 -10.80
C ARG A 369 -0.84 2.52 -9.65
N ALA A 370 -1.47 1.83 -8.71
CA ALA A 370 -0.79 1.21 -7.57
C ALA A 370 0.06 -0.02 -7.94
N ALA A 371 -0.15 -0.61 -9.12
CA ALA A 371 0.60 -1.75 -9.66
C ALA A 371 0.74 -2.94 -8.69
N GLY A 372 -0.27 -3.17 -7.83
CA GLY A 372 -0.27 -4.24 -6.83
C GLY A 372 0.64 -4.01 -5.62
N ALA A 373 1.27 -2.83 -5.50
CA ALA A 373 2.14 -2.51 -4.38
C ALA A 373 1.36 -2.24 -3.07
N CYS A 374 0.10 -1.81 -3.17
CA CYS A 374 -0.77 -1.56 -2.02
C CYS A 374 -2.24 -1.89 -2.33
N ASP A 375 -3.00 -2.17 -1.27
CA ASP A 375 -4.45 -2.24 -1.34
C ASP A 375 -5.00 -0.81 -1.38
N ILE A 376 -5.70 -0.48 -2.48
CA ILE A 376 -6.25 0.86 -2.71
C ILE A 376 -7.74 0.80 -3.04
N ALA A 377 -8.52 1.68 -2.41
CA ALA A 377 -9.96 1.79 -2.61
C ALA A 377 -10.41 3.25 -2.58
N ALA A 378 -11.67 3.51 -2.96
CA ALA A 378 -12.27 4.83 -2.89
C ALA A 378 -13.69 4.85 -2.33
N VAL A 379 -14.03 5.97 -1.68
CA VAL A 379 -15.39 6.32 -1.27
C VAL A 379 -15.76 7.65 -1.92
N VAL A 380 -16.93 7.69 -2.56
CA VAL A 380 -17.41 8.84 -3.31
C VAL A 380 -18.68 9.38 -2.66
N PHE A 381 -18.73 10.69 -2.43
CA PHE A 381 -19.86 11.37 -1.81
C PHE A 381 -20.33 12.60 -2.62
N ASP A 382 -21.53 13.08 -2.33
CA ASP A 382 -22.17 14.22 -3.02
C ASP A 382 -22.03 15.56 -2.28
N ALA A 383 -22.66 16.62 -2.82
CA ALA A 383 -22.62 17.94 -2.19
C ALA A 383 -23.32 17.98 -0.82
N GLY A 384 -24.31 17.10 -0.59
CA GLY A 384 -24.99 16.92 0.68
C GLY A 384 -24.19 16.11 1.71
N ARG A 385 -22.95 15.69 1.36
CA ARG A 385 -22.11 14.80 2.17
C ARG A 385 -22.77 13.44 2.40
N ARG A 386 -23.65 13.01 1.50
CA ARG A 386 -24.17 11.64 1.47
C ARG A 386 -23.23 10.79 0.65
N GLU A 387 -22.91 9.60 1.16
CA GLU A 387 -22.21 8.61 0.36
C GLU A 387 -23.04 8.22 -0.87
N LEU A 388 -22.43 8.27 -2.05
CA LEU A 388 -23.06 7.81 -3.29
C LEU A 388 -22.73 6.36 -3.57
N PHE A 389 -21.44 6.01 -3.51
CA PHE A 389 -20.94 4.65 -3.71
C PHE A 389 -19.50 4.53 -3.22
N ARG A 390 -19.04 3.29 -3.14
CA ARG A 390 -17.67 2.93 -2.79
C ARG A 390 -17.18 1.79 -3.68
N THR A 391 -15.87 1.70 -3.87
CA THR A 391 -15.24 0.56 -4.55
C THR A 391 -15.27 -0.69 -3.66
N SER A 392 -15.12 -1.89 -4.22
CA SER A 392 -15.29 -3.14 -3.47
C SER A 392 -14.36 -3.28 -2.26
N GLY A 393 -13.11 -2.81 -2.36
CA GLY A 393 -12.15 -2.82 -1.25
C GLY A 393 -12.40 -1.79 -0.13
N ALA A 394 -13.32 -0.83 -0.29
CA ALA A 394 -13.42 0.30 0.63
C ALA A 394 -13.97 -0.09 2.01
N MET A 395 -14.88 -1.07 2.08
CA MET A 395 -15.45 -1.55 3.34
C MET A 395 -14.38 -2.20 4.24
N LEU A 396 -13.40 -2.86 3.64
CA LEU A 396 -12.31 -3.53 4.34
C LEU A 396 -11.27 -2.52 4.85
N LEU A 397 -10.99 -1.47 4.06
CA LEU A 397 -10.07 -0.39 4.44
C LEU A 397 -10.65 0.57 5.49
N SER A 398 -11.98 0.66 5.61
CA SER A 398 -12.66 1.55 6.57
C SER A 398 -12.49 1.11 8.04
N GLY A 399 -12.16 -0.16 8.30
CA GLY A 399 -12.11 -0.74 9.66
C GLY A 399 -10.74 -1.19 10.16
N ASN A 400 -9.76 -1.45 9.28
CA ASN A 400 -8.46 -2.05 9.63
C ASN A 400 -7.28 -1.23 9.13
N TRP A 401 -6.87 -0.23 9.91
CA TRP A 401 -5.75 0.64 9.58
C TRP A 401 -4.43 0.10 10.16
N GLY A 402 -3.42 -0.16 9.31
CA GLY A 402 -2.04 -0.45 9.73
C GLY A 402 -1.56 -1.91 9.66
N ARG A 403 -2.36 -2.86 9.16
CA ARG A 403 -1.90 -4.21 8.78
C ARG A 403 -2.20 -4.46 7.31
N ARG A 404 -1.25 -5.04 6.55
CA ARG A 404 -1.53 -5.61 5.23
C ARG A 404 -2.70 -6.58 5.40
N MET A 405 -3.79 -6.40 4.66
CA MET A 405 -4.98 -7.22 4.86
C MET A 405 -4.63 -8.68 4.57
N SER A 406 -4.83 -9.57 5.54
CA SER A 406 -4.82 -10.99 5.27
C SER A 406 -6.12 -11.32 4.55
N LYS A 407 -6.08 -11.44 3.23
CA LYS A 407 -7.15 -12.14 2.51
C LYS A 407 -7.27 -13.56 3.06
N GLY A 408 -8.48 -14.10 3.05
CA GLY A 408 -8.70 -15.51 3.31
C GLY A 408 -7.99 -16.37 2.27
N VAL A 409 -7.65 -17.60 2.66
CA VAL A 409 -7.02 -18.59 1.81
C VAL A 409 -8.04 -19.65 1.43
N LEU A 410 -8.06 -20.03 0.14
CA LEU A 410 -8.81 -21.19 -0.32
C LEU A 410 -7.96 -22.45 -0.10
N TYR A 411 -8.44 -23.38 0.72
CA TYR A 411 -7.83 -24.69 0.91
C TYR A 411 -8.62 -25.75 0.14
N GLY A 412 -8.01 -26.39 -0.85
CA GLY A 412 -8.52 -27.63 -1.43
C GLY A 412 -8.16 -28.79 -0.53
N VAL A 413 -9.12 -29.34 0.21
CA VAL A 413 -8.86 -30.36 1.23
C VAL A 413 -9.29 -31.73 0.73
N GLY A 414 -8.35 -32.67 0.64
CA GLY A 414 -8.63 -34.08 0.37
C GLY A 414 -9.28 -34.73 1.59
N THR A 415 -10.49 -35.26 1.41
CA THR A 415 -11.26 -35.92 2.47
C THR A 415 -10.96 -37.41 2.58
N GLY A 416 -10.08 -37.94 1.74
CA GLY A 416 -9.94 -39.38 1.59
C GLY A 416 -11.12 -40.00 0.83
N PRO A 417 -11.12 -41.33 0.66
CA PRO A 417 -12.03 -42.04 -0.23
C PRO A 417 -13.45 -42.22 0.32
N GLY A 418 -13.59 -42.30 1.64
CA GLY A 418 -14.84 -42.67 2.29
C GLY A 418 -14.71 -42.69 3.81
N ASP A 419 -13.77 -43.47 4.32
CA ASP A 419 -13.61 -43.64 5.77
C ASP A 419 -13.11 -42.35 6.44
N PRO A 420 -13.83 -41.79 7.43
CA PRO A 420 -13.37 -40.62 8.18
C PRO A 420 -12.00 -40.80 8.85
N GLU A 421 -11.59 -42.03 9.20
CA GLU A 421 -10.28 -42.30 9.79
C GLU A 421 -9.12 -42.11 8.78
N LEU A 422 -9.42 -42.10 7.48
CA LEU A 422 -8.45 -41.83 6.42
C LEU A 422 -8.25 -40.32 6.16
N LEU A 423 -8.92 -39.44 6.90
CA LEU A 423 -8.61 -38.02 6.92
C LEU A 423 -7.22 -37.79 7.50
N THR A 424 -6.39 -37.03 6.78
CA THR A 424 -5.09 -36.66 7.32
C THR A 424 -5.24 -35.68 8.48
N ILE A 425 -4.33 -35.72 9.46
CA ILE A 425 -4.31 -34.76 10.57
C ILE A 425 -4.27 -33.31 10.06
N LYS A 426 -3.59 -33.07 8.93
CA LYS A 426 -3.55 -31.74 8.30
C LYS A 426 -4.91 -31.34 7.74
N ALA A 427 -5.63 -32.25 7.08
CA ALA A 427 -6.98 -32.00 6.59
C ALA A 427 -7.94 -31.65 7.73
N VAL A 428 -7.95 -32.45 8.81
CA VAL A 428 -8.75 -32.21 10.02
C VAL A 428 -8.50 -30.80 10.57
N ARG A 429 -7.23 -30.45 10.86
CA ARG A 429 -6.86 -29.14 11.40
C ARG A 429 -7.25 -27.97 10.48
N THR A 430 -7.10 -28.14 9.17
CA THR A 430 -7.49 -27.12 8.19
C THR A 430 -9.01 -26.93 8.15
N ILE A 431 -9.79 -28.01 8.20
CA ILE A 431 -11.26 -27.94 8.23
C ILE A 431 -11.73 -27.29 9.53
N GLU A 432 -11.14 -27.67 10.68
CA GLU A 432 -11.41 -27.08 11.98
C GLU A 432 -11.14 -25.57 12.01
N SER A 433 -10.05 -25.11 11.38
CA SER A 433 -9.71 -23.68 11.34
C SER A 433 -10.55 -22.87 10.36
N CYS A 434 -11.08 -23.49 9.30
CA CYS A 434 -11.85 -22.77 8.29
C CYS A 434 -13.28 -22.47 8.78
N PRO A 435 -13.73 -21.19 8.81
CA PRO A 435 -15.12 -20.84 9.14
C PRO A 435 -16.12 -21.21 8.02
N VAL A 436 -15.63 -21.47 6.81
CA VAL A 436 -16.45 -21.74 5.63
C VAL A 436 -16.02 -23.07 5.00
N ILE A 437 -16.99 -23.93 4.73
CA ILE A 437 -16.80 -25.23 4.09
C ILE A 437 -17.55 -25.22 2.76
N ALA A 438 -16.86 -25.48 1.65
CA ALA A 438 -17.47 -25.67 0.35
C ALA A 438 -17.42 -27.16 -0.01
N ALA A 439 -18.54 -27.75 -0.42
CA ALA A 439 -18.63 -29.20 -0.67
C ALA A 439 -19.39 -29.52 -1.96
N PRO A 440 -18.87 -30.41 -2.84
CA PRO A 440 -19.60 -30.88 -4.02
C PRO A 440 -20.95 -31.48 -3.65
N GLN A 441 -22.01 -31.06 -4.35
CA GLN A 441 -23.38 -31.54 -4.17
C GLN A 441 -23.90 -32.20 -5.44
N THR A 442 -24.48 -33.40 -5.31
CA THR A 442 -25.16 -34.10 -6.40
C THR A 442 -26.54 -33.49 -6.70
N ALA A 443 -27.15 -33.87 -7.83
CA ALA A 443 -28.50 -33.38 -8.19
C ALA A 443 -29.55 -33.70 -7.12
N ASP A 444 -29.41 -34.84 -6.44
CA ASP A 444 -30.30 -35.29 -5.36
C ASP A 444 -29.98 -34.65 -4.00
N GLY A 445 -29.06 -33.68 -3.97
CA GLY A 445 -28.72 -32.90 -2.76
C GLY A 445 -27.65 -33.51 -1.86
N VAL A 446 -27.14 -34.71 -2.19
CA VAL A 446 -26.15 -35.43 -1.38
C VAL A 446 -24.77 -34.77 -1.47
N MET A 447 -24.08 -34.65 -0.33
CA MET A 447 -22.73 -34.07 -0.23
C MET A 447 -21.79 -35.07 0.47
N VAL A 448 -21.41 -36.14 -0.24
CA VAL A 448 -20.63 -37.25 0.34
C VAL A 448 -19.36 -36.78 1.05
N ALA A 449 -18.58 -35.88 0.47
CA ALA A 449 -17.37 -35.35 1.09
C ALA A 449 -17.65 -34.65 2.44
N LEU A 450 -18.80 -33.98 2.56
CA LEU A 450 -19.22 -33.33 3.81
C LEU A 450 -19.63 -34.38 4.85
N ASP A 451 -20.32 -35.44 4.44
CA ASP A 451 -20.76 -36.51 5.34
C ASP A 451 -19.56 -37.29 5.92
N ILE A 452 -18.51 -37.52 5.14
CA ILE A 452 -17.23 -38.08 5.63
C ILE A 452 -16.63 -37.18 6.71
N VAL A 453 -16.52 -35.88 6.41
CA VAL A 453 -15.92 -34.91 7.33
C VAL A 453 -16.71 -34.80 8.64
N ARG A 454 -18.05 -34.89 8.60
CA ARG A 454 -18.90 -34.93 9.80
C ARG A 454 -18.58 -36.09 10.74
N GLY A 455 -18.02 -37.19 10.23
CA GLY A 455 -17.58 -38.32 11.04
C GLY A 455 -16.33 -38.04 11.89
N ALA A 456 -15.55 -37.01 11.55
CA ALA A 456 -14.26 -36.71 12.20
C ALA A 456 -14.12 -35.28 12.74
N VAL A 457 -14.93 -34.33 12.26
CA VAL A 457 -14.82 -32.91 12.60
C VAL A 457 -16.18 -32.32 12.98
N ASP A 458 -16.24 -31.59 14.08
CA ASP A 458 -17.42 -30.79 14.43
C ASP A 458 -17.55 -29.59 13.48
N LEU A 459 -18.68 -29.53 12.77
CA LEU A 459 -18.99 -28.48 11.82
C LEU A 459 -19.95 -27.43 12.37
N THR A 460 -20.29 -27.49 13.67
CA THR A 460 -21.19 -26.53 14.32
C THR A 460 -20.67 -25.10 14.16
N GLY A 461 -21.56 -24.19 13.75
CA GLY A 461 -21.24 -22.77 13.56
C GLY A 461 -20.47 -22.43 12.27
N LYS A 462 -20.11 -23.42 11.44
CA LYS A 462 -19.46 -23.18 10.14
C LYS A 462 -20.50 -22.91 9.05
N THR A 463 -20.15 -22.04 8.09
CA THR A 463 -20.96 -21.80 6.90
C THR A 463 -20.71 -22.89 5.86
N VAL A 464 -21.74 -23.57 5.37
CA VAL A 464 -21.62 -24.60 4.33
C VAL A 464 -22.13 -24.08 2.99
N ILE A 465 -21.27 -24.09 1.97
CA ILE A 465 -21.57 -23.66 0.61
C ILE A 465 -21.68 -24.90 -0.30
N PRO A 466 -22.86 -25.20 -0.88
CA PRO A 466 -23.01 -26.30 -1.81
C PRO A 466 -22.38 -25.95 -3.17
N VAL A 467 -21.42 -26.77 -3.60
CA VAL A 467 -20.76 -26.65 -4.90
C VAL A 467 -21.51 -27.49 -5.93
N ARG A 468 -22.30 -26.81 -6.77
CA ARG A 468 -23.10 -27.45 -7.82
C ARG A 468 -22.43 -27.23 -9.17
N PHE A 469 -22.29 -28.30 -9.94
CA PHE A 469 -21.98 -28.20 -11.37
C PHE A 469 -23.15 -28.79 -12.13
N SER A 470 -23.86 -27.99 -12.92
CA SER A 470 -24.86 -28.56 -13.79
C SER A 470 -24.19 -29.44 -14.85
N MET A 471 -24.79 -30.60 -15.11
CA MET A 471 -24.39 -31.49 -16.21
C MET A 471 -24.96 -31.03 -17.58
N THR A 472 -25.35 -29.76 -17.72
CA THR A 472 -25.88 -29.22 -18.98
C THR A 472 -24.83 -29.31 -20.09
N ARG A 473 -25.26 -29.72 -21.30
CA ARG A 473 -24.40 -29.69 -22.50
C ARG A 473 -24.05 -28.27 -22.96
N ASP A 474 -24.83 -27.28 -22.53
CA ASP A 474 -24.61 -25.86 -22.74
C ASP A 474 -23.32 -25.39 -22.05
N ALA A 475 -22.37 -24.88 -22.84
CA ALA A 475 -21.08 -24.39 -22.36
C ALA A 475 -21.19 -23.04 -21.65
N GLU A 476 -22.07 -22.15 -22.12
CA GLU A 476 -22.24 -20.81 -21.55
C GLU A 476 -22.86 -20.89 -20.16
N ARG A 477 -23.89 -21.73 -20.02
CA ARG A 477 -24.54 -21.94 -18.71
C ARG A 477 -23.59 -22.50 -17.66
N ARG A 478 -22.72 -23.45 -18.04
CA ARG A 478 -21.67 -23.99 -17.15
C ARG A 478 -20.64 -22.93 -16.76
N ALA A 479 -20.25 -22.06 -17.70
CA ALA A 479 -19.33 -20.96 -17.41
C ALA A 479 -19.94 -19.93 -16.44
N ALA A 480 -21.22 -19.60 -16.62
CA ALA A 480 -21.95 -18.68 -15.75
C ALA A 480 -22.10 -19.22 -14.31
N GLU A 481 -22.45 -20.51 -14.16
CA GLU A 481 -22.52 -21.18 -12.85
C GLU A 481 -21.16 -21.20 -12.16
N HIS A 482 -20.09 -21.54 -12.89
CA HIS A 482 -18.73 -21.54 -12.37
C HIS A 482 -18.31 -20.14 -11.90
N ALA A 483 -18.52 -19.12 -12.72
CA ALA A 483 -18.21 -17.74 -12.38
C ALA A 483 -18.99 -17.25 -11.15
N SER A 484 -20.23 -17.72 -10.98
CA SER A 484 -21.05 -17.41 -9.80
C SER A 484 -20.47 -18.01 -8.53
N LEU A 485 -20.09 -19.28 -8.56
CA LEU A 485 -19.45 -19.93 -7.42
C LEU A 485 -18.13 -19.24 -7.05
N VAL A 486 -17.29 -18.91 -8.03
CA VAL A 486 -16.02 -18.20 -7.76
C VAL A 486 -16.27 -16.80 -7.17
N ARG A 487 -17.35 -16.10 -7.56
CA ARG A 487 -17.77 -14.84 -6.89
C ARG A 487 -18.19 -15.06 -5.45
N GLU A 488 -18.98 -16.09 -5.18
CA GLU A 488 -19.42 -16.39 -3.82
C GLU A 488 -18.22 -16.74 -2.92
N LEU A 489 -17.34 -17.66 -3.36
CA LEU A 489 -16.11 -17.98 -2.63
C LEU A 489 -15.23 -16.74 -2.44
N GLY A 490 -15.09 -15.91 -3.49
CA GLY A 490 -14.34 -14.66 -3.44
C GLY A 490 -14.84 -13.70 -2.35
N ALA A 491 -16.16 -13.56 -2.18
CA ALA A 491 -16.74 -12.70 -1.14
C ALA A 491 -16.37 -13.15 0.28
N HIS A 492 -16.24 -14.47 0.51
CA HIS A 492 -15.75 -14.99 1.78
C HIS A 492 -14.26 -14.71 1.99
N LEU A 493 -13.44 -14.92 0.96
CA LEU A 493 -11.99 -14.69 1.03
C LEU A 493 -11.66 -13.19 1.18
N ASP A 494 -12.40 -12.29 0.53
CA ASP A 494 -12.28 -10.84 0.72
C ASP A 494 -12.63 -10.44 2.16
N ALA A 495 -13.60 -11.11 2.79
CA ALA A 495 -13.95 -10.93 4.18
C ALA A 495 -12.95 -11.59 5.17
N ALA A 496 -11.74 -11.95 4.73
CA ALA A 496 -10.71 -12.62 5.51
C ALA A 496 -11.17 -13.94 6.17
N ARG A 497 -12.11 -14.64 5.53
CA ARG A 497 -12.58 -15.96 5.98
C ARG A 497 -11.97 -17.05 5.11
N ASP A 498 -11.14 -17.88 5.71
CA ASP A 498 -10.58 -19.06 5.06
C ASP A 498 -11.70 -20.02 4.65
N VAL A 499 -11.53 -20.65 3.48
CA VAL A 499 -12.52 -21.55 2.90
C VAL A 499 -11.89 -22.92 2.67
N ALA A 500 -12.46 -23.97 3.26
CA ALA A 500 -12.10 -25.35 2.94
C ALA A 500 -13.03 -25.91 1.86
N LEU A 501 -12.52 -26.06 0.64
CA LEU A 501 -13.18 -26.77 -0.45
C LEU A 501 -12.86 -28.26 -0.36
N LEU A 502 -13.85 -29.06 0.03
CA LEU A 502 -13.73 -30.51 0.22
C LEU A 502 -13.66 -31.24 -1.12
N ASN A 503 -12.77 -32.23 -1.22
CA ASN A 503 -12.60 -33.09 -2.39
C ASN A 503 -12.50 -34.54 -1.95
N LEU A 504 -13.33 -35.42 -2.52
CA LEU A 504 -13.19 -36.86 -2.33
C LEU A 504 -11.83 -37.32 -2.85
N GLY A 505 -11.18 -38.20 -2.09
CA GLY A 505 -9.82 -38.65 -2.33
C GLY A 505 -8.82 -37.52 -2.12
N ASP A 506 -8.16 -37.11 -3.21
CA ASP A 506 -7.09 -36.12 -3.22
C ASP A 506 -7.41 -34.94 -4.16
N PRO A 507 -7.13 -33.67 -3.77
CA PRO A 507 -7.44 -32.49 -4.57
C PRO A 507 -6.62 -32.36 -5.86
N SER A 508 -5.61 -33.20 -6.09
CA SER A 508 -4.82 -33.25 -7.33
C SER A 508 -5.28 -34.32 -8.32
N ILE A 509 -6.23 -35.19 -7.95
CA ILE A 509 -6.69 -36.32 -8.78
C ILE A 509 -8.16 -36.14 -9.14
N TYR A 510 -8.44 -35.73 -10.38
CA TYR A 510 -9.79 -35.56 -10.95
C TYR A 510 -10.77 -34.76 -10.07
N ALA A 511 -10.24 -33.74 -9.38
CA ALA A 511 -10.92 -33.07 -8.28
C ALA A 511 -11.56 -31.74 -8.68
N THR A 512 -12.56 -31.33 -7.91
CA THR A 512 -13.25 -30.04 -8.10
C THR A 512 -12.31 -28.85 -7.89
N PHE A 513 -11.40 -28.94 -6.92
CA PHE A 513 -10.42 -27.90 -6.63
C PHE A 513 -9.57 -27.50 -7.84
N GLN A 514 -9.21 -28.45 -8.71
CA GLN A 514 -8.43 -28.18 -9.93
C GLN A 514 -9.14 -27.23 -10.89
N ARG A 515 -10.48 -27.24 -10.88
CA ARG A 515 -11.30 -26.38 -11.73
C ARG A 515 -11.46 -24.97 -11.16
N ILE A 516 -11.53 -24.84 -9.83
CA ILE A 516 -11.84 -23.57 -9.14
C ILE A 516 -10.57 -22.77 -8.81
N ALA A 517 -9.50 -23.44 -8.41
CA ALA A 517 -8.28 -22.79 -7.94
C ALA A 517 -7.65 -21.81 -8.95
N PRO A 518 -7.61 -22.08 -10.27
CA PRO A 518 -7.07 -21.13 -11.26
C PRO A 518 -7.83 -19.80 -11.26
N ASP A 519 -9.16 -19.84 -11.26
CA ASP A 519 -9.99 -18.63 -11.32
C ASP A 519 -9.94 -17.83 -10.01
N VAL A 520 -9.82 -18.52 -8.88
CA VAL A 520 -9.60 -17.88 -7.57
C VAL A 520 -8.24 -17.20 -7.51
N ARG A 521 -7.18 -17.85 -8.02
CA ARG A 521 -5.84 -17.24 -8.13
C ARG A 521 -5.81 -16.06 -9.09
N ALA A 522 -6.53 -16.14 -10.21
CA ALA A 522 -6.65 -15.04 -11.17
C ALA A 522 -7.27 -13.78 -10.56
N ARG A 523 -8.06 -13.93 -9.48
CA ARG A 523 -8.61 -12.82 -8.69
C ARG A 523 -7.68 -12.31 -7.57
N GLY A 524 -6.46 -12.84 -7.49
CA GLY A 524 -5.45 -12.42 -6.52
C GLY A 524 -5.66 -12.98 -5.11
N PHE A 525 -6.30 -14.15 -4.99
CA PHE A 525 -6.38 -14.91 -3.74
C PHE A 525 -5.36 -16.04 -3.71
N GLU A 526 -4.94 -16.43 -2.51
CA GLU A 526 -4.13 -17.62 -2.33
C GLU A 526 -5.00 -18.88 -2.35
N ALA A 527 -4.51 -19.94 -3.03
CA ALA A 527 -5.15 -21.24 -3.02
C ALA A 527 -4.12 -22.35 -2.77
N ARG A 528 -4.33 -23.17 -1.73
CA ARG A 528 -3.44 -24.23 -1.26
C ARG A 528 -4.13 -25.59 -1.31
N ALA A 529 -3.42 -26.65 -1.68
CA ALA A 529 -3.92 -28.01 -1.63
C ALA A 529 -3.45 -28.72 -0.35
N ILE A 530 -4.35 -29.44 0.31
CA ILE A 530 -4.06 -30.36 1.40
C ILE A 530 -4.30 -31.78 0.87
N PRO A 531 -3.25 -32.61 0.76
CA PRO A 531 -3.39 -33.93 0.16
C PRO A 531 -4.27 -34.84 1.02
N GLY A 532 -4.93 -35.77 0.34
CA GLY A 532 -5.74 -36.82 0.95
C GLY A 532 -5.38 -38.19 0.39
N VAL A 533 -5.89 -39.26 0.99
CA VAL A 533 -5.68 -40.63 0.49
C VAL A 533 -6.42 -40.80 -0.85
N PRO A 534 -5.73 -41.04 -1.99
CA PRO A 534 -6.40 -41.30 -3.25
C PRO A 534 -7.23 -42.59 -3.17
N SER A 535 -8.38 -42.63 -3.85
CA SER A 535 -9.30 -43.76 -3.72
C SER A 535 -8.70 -45.09 -4.16
N PHE A 536 -7.84 -45.11 -5.17
CA PHE A 536 -7.22 -46.34 -5.65
C PHE A 536 -6.24 -46.96 -4.65
N CYS A 537 -5.62 -46.17 -3.77
CA CYS A 537 -4.77 -46.72 -2.70
C CYS A 537 -5.62 -47.45 -1.64
N ALA A 538 -6.77 -46.88 -1.28
CA ALA A 538 -7.69 -47.53 -0.35
C ALA A 538 -8.37 -48.76 -0.98
N VAL A 539 -8.72 -48.69 -2.27
CA VAL A 539 -9.23 -49.84 -3.04
C VAL A 539 -8.21 -50.97 -3.07
N ALA A 540 -6.93 -50.66 -3.30
CA ALA A 540 -5.85 -51.65 -3.27
C ALA A 540 -5.72 -52.29 -1.89
N ALA A 541 -5.82 -51.50 -0.81
CA ALA A 541 -5.82 -52.02 0.56
C ALA A 541 -7.05 -52.91 0.85
N ALA A 542 -8.25 -52.50 0.44
CA ALA A 542 -9.48 -53.30 0.56
C ALA A 542 -9.42 -54.61 -0.24
N LEU A 543 -8.71 -54.59 -1.38
CA LEU A 543 -8.41 -55.78 -2.17
C LEU A 543 -7.18 -56.56 -1.65
N GLU A 544 -6.47 -56.09 -0.63
CA GLU A 544 -5.21 -56.69 -0.15
C GLU A 544 -4.21 -56.94 -1.30
N ARG A 545 -4.07 -55.94 -2.17
CA ARG A 545 -3.34 -56.02 -3.44
C ARG A 545 -2.29 -54.93 -3.55
N ASP A 546 -1.08 -55.31 -3.94
CA ASP A 546 -0.08 -54.33 -4.40
C ASP A 546 -0.45 -53.79 -5.78
N LEU A 547 -0.46 -52.45 -5.92
CA LEU A 547 -0.62 -51.77 -7.21
C LEU A 547 0.64 -51.83 -8.07
N THR A 548 1.81 -52.03 -7.45
CA THR A 548 3.10 -52.15 -8.12
C THR A 548 3.83 -53.37 -7.54
N PRO A 549 3.46 -54.59 -7.96
CA PRO A 549 4.01 -55.82 -7.39
C PRO A 549 5.52 -55.97 -7.64
N GLU A 550 6.03 -55.35 -8.71
CA GLU A 550 7.45 -55.27 -9.03
C GLU A 550 7.89 -53.81 -9.15
N MET A 551 9.15 -53.51 -8.80
CA MET A 551 9.70 -52.15 -8.90
C MET A 551 9.68 -51.60 -10.34
N SER A 552 9.75 -52.47 -11.34
CA SER A 552 9.66 -52.14 -12.77
C SER A 552 8.23 -52.08 -13.30
N SER A 553 7.23 -52.54 -12.54
CA SER A 553 5.84 -52.58 -13.00
C SER A 553 5.24 -51.18 -13.02
N PRO A 554 4.84 -50.64 -14.19
CA PRO A 554 4.17 -49.35 -14.23
C PRO A 554 2.77 -49.42 -13.59
N LEU A 555 2.31 -48.28 -13.08
CA LEU A 555 0.95 -48.06 -12.61
C LEU A 555 0.27 -47.02 -13.51
N HIS A 556 -0.85 -47.39 -14.12
CA HIS A 556 -1.62 -46.52 -15.00
C HIS A 556 -2.93 -46.13 -14.34
N ILE A 557 -3.19 -44.83 -14.18
CA ILE A 557 -4.45 -44.31 -13.67
C ILE A 557 -5.26 -43.81 -14.86
N VAL A 558 -6.37 -44.49 -15.16
CA VAL A 558 -7.16 -44.31 -16.38
C VAL A 558 -8.57 -43.82 -16.00
N PRO A 559 -9.02 -42.68 -16.54
CA PRO A 559 -10.40 -42.26 -16.35
C PRO A 559 -11.34 -43.14 -17.19
N GLY A 560 -12.47 -43.54 -16.63
CA GLY A 560 -13.47 -44.36 -17.33
C GLY A 560 -14.12 -43.60 -18.48
N GLY A 561 -13.94 -44.12 -19.70
CA GLY A 561 -14.46 -43.61 -20.97
C GLY A 561 -13.89 -44.46 -22.10
N TYR A 562 -14.73 -44.90 -23.04
CA TYR A 562 -14.47 -46.02 -23.96
C TYR A 562 -13.10 -46.05 -24.65
N ASP A 563 -12.61 -44.90 -25.12
CA ASP A 563 -11.39 -44.82 -25.95
C ASP A 563 -10.10 -44.97 -25.12
N ASP A 564 -10.10 -44.51 -23.87
CA ASP A 564 -8.91 -44.53 -23.02
C ASP A 564 -8.65 -45.92 -22.43
N VAL A 565 -9.72 -46.65 -22.07
CA VAL A 565 -9.62 -47.97 -21.45
C VAL A 565 -9.07 -49.00 -22.43
N ARG A 566 -9.63 -49.09 -23.65
CA ARG A 566 -9.18 -50.08 -24.65
C ARG A 566 -7.69 -49.92 -24.98
N ARG A 567 -7.20 -48.69 -25.09
CA ARG A 567 -5.78 -48.41 -25.33
C ARG A 567 -4.90 -48.79 -24.13
N ALA A 568 -5.38 -48.54 -22.92
CA ALA A 568 -4.60 -48.73 -21.70
C ALA A 568 -4.48 -50.18 -21.26
N ILE A 569 -5.43 -51.04 -21.62
CA ILE A 569 -5.45 -52.46 -21.23
C ILE A 569 -4.19 -53.19 -21.69
N GLY A 570 -3.72 -52.91 -22.90
CA GLY A 570 -2.51 -53.51 -23.47
C GLY A 570 -1.20 -52.92 -22.92
N TRP A 571 -1.24 -51.92 -22.04
CA TRP A 571 -0.02 -51.40 -21.42
C TRP A 571 0.50 -52.36 -20.34
N PRO A 572 1.83 -52.48 -20.19
CA PRO A 572 2.41 -53.32 -19.15
C PRO A 572 2.07 -52.79 -17.75
N GLY A 573 1.98 -53.68 -16.78
CA GLY A 573 1.74 -53.35 -15.37
C GLY A 573 0.26 -53.21 -15.01
N THR A 574 0.00 -52.54 -13.89
CA THR A 574 -1.35 -52.46 -13.30
C THR A 574 -2.11 -51.24 -13.83
N LYS A 575 -3.38 -51.43 -14.18
CA LYS A 575 -4.30 -50.39 -14.63
C LYS A 575 -5.37 -50.16 -13.58
N VAL A 576 -5.50 -48.93 -13.11
CA VAL A 576 -6.56 -48.46 -12.22
C VAL A 576 -7.57 -47.69 -13.07
N VAL A 577 -8.76 -48.25 -13.27
CA VAL A 577 -9.85 -47.60 -14.02
C VAL A 577 -10.80 -46.94 -13.03
N MET A 578 -10.81 -45.60 -13.01
CA MET A 578 -11.66 -44.80 -12.14
C MET A 578 -12.99 -44.44 -12.82
N LYS A 579 -14.08 -44.27 -12.06
CA LYS A 579 -15.42 -43.92 -12.59
C LYS A 579 -15.98 -44.95 -13.56
N ALA A 580 -15.72 -46.23 -13.29
CA ALA A 580 -16.04 -47.33 -14.20
C ALA A 580 -17.56 -47.49 -14.48
N ARG A 581 -18.46 -46.99 -13.61
CA ARG A 581 -19.92 -47.19 -13.72
C ARG A 581 -20.51 -46.97 -15.11
N ARG A 582 -20.28 -45.79 -15.72
CA ARG A 582 -20.95 -45.42 -16.98
C ARG A 582 -20.48 -46.27 -18.16
N SER A 583 -19.30 -46.86 -18.06
CA SER A 583 -18.69 -47.70 -19.09
C SER A 583 -18.44 -49.11 -18.57
N LEU A 584 -19.15 -49.58 -17.53
CA LEU A 584 -18.81 -50.83 -16.85
C LEU A 584 -19.05 -52.05 -17.75
N ALA A 585 -20.24 -52.14 -18.36
CA ALA A 585 -20.57 -53.21 -19.31
C ALA A 585 -19.60 -53.24 -20.49
N ASP A 586 -19.23 -52.06 -20.97
CA ASP A 586 -18.30 -51.86 -22.06
C ASP A 586 -16.86 -52.25 -21.71
N THR A 587 -16.42 -51.88 -20.51
CA THR A 587 -15.11 -52.23 -19.95
C THR A 587 -15.01 -53.73 -19.73
N LYS A 588 -16.06 -54.37 -19.19
CA LYS A 588 -16.14 -55.84 -19.08
C LYS A 588 -16.01 -56.52 -20.44
N ARG A 589 -16.67 -55.99 -21.47
CA ARG A 589 -16.56 -56.52 -22.84
C ARG A 589 -15.14 -56.39 -23.38
N ILE A 590 -14.53 -55.21 -23.28
CA ILE A 590 -13.15 -54.95 -23.73
C ILE A 590 -12.17 -55.90 -23.00
N LEU A 591 -12.32 -56.07 -21.68
CA LEU A 591 -11.49 -56.98 -20.91
C LEU A 591 -11.59 -58.44 -21.37
N ARG A 592 -12.78 -58.90 -21.78
CA ARG A 592 -12.96 -60.25 -22.35
C ARG A 592 -12.33 -60.37 -23.73
N GLU A 593 -12.49 -59.36 -24.58
CA GLU A 593 -11.87 -59.31 -25.92
C GLU A 593 -10.33 -59.35 -25.85
N GLU A 594 -9.75 -58.66 -24.88
CA GLU A 594 -8.29 -58.54 -24.69
C GLU A 594 -7.71 -59.62 -23.74
N GLY A 595 -8.52 -60.56 -23.24
CA GLY A 595 -8.07 -61.65 -22.36
C GLY A 595 -7.62 -61.23 -20.95
N ALA A 596 -8.00 -60.03 -20.50
CA ALA A 596 -7.62 -59.46 -19.20
C ALA A 596 -8.76 -59.51 -18.15
N PHE A 597 -9.89 -60.13 -18.48
CA PHE A 597 -11.10 -60.18 -17.63
C PHE A 597 -10.87 -60.88 -16.29
N ASP A 598 -10.17 -62.01 -16.29
CA ASP A 598 -9.93 -62.80 -15.06
C ASP A 598 -8.93 -62.13 -14.10
N GLY A 599 -8.16 -61.16 -14.60
CA GLY A 599 -7.20 -60.37 -13.83
C GLY A 599 -7.77 -59.06 -13.27
N ALA A 600 -9.09 -58.86 -13.35
CA ALA A 600 -9.76 -57.63 -12.97
C ALA A 600 -10.60 -57.78 -11.69
N GLU A 601 -10.32 -56.93 -10.72
CA GLU A 601 -11.02 -56.83 -9.42
C GLU A 601 -11.67 -55.44 -9.31
N LEU A 602 -12.76 -55.30 -8.56
CA LEU A 602 -13.50 -54.05 -8.44
C LEU A 602 -13.95 -53.79 -7.01
N VAL A 603 -13.87 -52.54 -6.58
CA VAL A 603 -14.46 -52.09 -5.31
C VAL A 603 -15.42 -50.93 -5.58
N GLU A 604 -16.60 -51.03 -4.98
CA GLU A 604 -17.62 -49.99 -4.95
C GLU A 604 -17.65 -49.33 -3.58
N ASP A 605 -17.86 -48.01 -3.55
CA ASP A 605 -18.13 -47.24 -2.34
C ASP A 605 -17.06 -47.46 -1.24
N CYS A 606 -15.79 -47.56 -1.64
CA CYS A 606 -14.68 -47.88 -0.74
C CYS A 606 -14.59 -46.92 0.46
N GLY A 607 -14.64 -47.47 1.68
CA GLY A 607 -14.67 -46.74 2.95
C GLY A 607 -16.03 -46.09 3.28
N LEU A 608 -17.06 -46.26 2.46
CA LEU A 608 -18.41 -45.77 2.73
C LEU A 608 -19.31 -46.91 3.24
N PRO A 609 -20.47 -46.63 3.87
CA PRO A 609 -21.37 -47.67 4.40
C PRO A 609 -21.86 -48.70 3.37
N GLY A 610 -21.76 -48.39 2.07
CA GLY A 610 -22.18 -49.27 0.97
C GLY A 610 -21.06 -50.09 0.33
N GLU A 611 -19.87 -50.16 0.96
CA GLU A 611 -18.69 -50.81 0.38
C GLU A 611 -18.98 -52.24 -0.09
N ARG A 612 -18.56 -52.56 -1.32
CA ARG A 612 -18.60 -53.91 -1.86
C ARG A 612 -17.30 -54.23 -2.59
N VAL A 613 -16.69 -55.35 -2.23
CA VAL A 613 -15.43 -55.84 -2.80
C VAL A 613 -15.73 -57.04 -3.69
N TYR A 614 -15.36 -56.94 -4.96
CA TYR A 614 -15.58 -57.95 -5.99
C TYR A 614 -14.24 -58.50 -6.49
N ARG A 615 -14.02 -59.79 -6.23
CA ARG A 615 -12.82 -60.54 -6.68
C ARG A 615 -12.95 -61.05 -8.11
N SER A 616 -14.17 -61.10 -8.64
CA SER A 616 -14.47 -61.40 -10.03
C SER A 616 -15.47 -60.38 -10.57
N LEU A 617 -15.29 -59.99 -11.83
CA LEU A 617 -16.23 -59.12 -12.52
C LEU A 617 -17.56 -59.81 -12.90
N ASP A 618 -17.65 -61.14 -12.81
CA ASP A 618 -18.90 -61.87 -13.01
C ASP A 618 -19.90 -61.60 -11.88
N ASP A 619 -19.41 -61.37 -10.67
CA ASP A 619 -20.23 -61.08 -9.48
C ASP A 619 -20.71 -59.62 -9.42
N VAL A 620 -20.15 -58.75 -10.27
CA VAL A 620 -20.49 -57.33 -10.29
C VAL A 620 -21.79 -57.11 -11.05
N PRO A 621 -22.84 -56.54 -10.44
CA PRO A 621 -24.09 -56.26 -11.14
C PRO A 621 -23.90 -55.23 -12.25
N ASP A 622 -24.68 -55.32 -13.33
CA ASP A 622 -24.60 -54.38 -14.46
C ASP A 622 -24.98 -52.93 -14.07
N ARG A 623 -25.69 -52.76 -12.95
CA ARG A 623 -25.98 -51.45 -12.34
C ARG A 623 -25.19 -51.30 -11.04
N GLY A 624 -23.98 -50.76 -11.14
CA GLY A 624 -23.11 -50.47 -10.01
C GLY A 624 -23.26 -49.06 -9.41
N SER A 625 -22.49 -48.77 -8.37
CA SER A 625 -22.36 -47.45 -7.73
C SER A 625 -21.55 -46.47 -8.58
N TYR A 626 -21.78 -45.16 -8.38
CA TYR A 626 -21.00 -44.09 -9.00
C TYR A 626 -19.53 -44.11 -8.57
N PHE A 627 -19.26 -44.47 -7.31
CA PHE A 627 -17.91 -44.57 -6.77
C PHE A 627 -17.35 -45.99 -6.95
N SER A 628 -17.16 -46.39 -8.21
CA SER A 628 -16.54 -47.67 -8.57
C SER A 628 -15.13 -47.46 -9.12
N THR A 629 -14.19 -48.24 -8.60
CA THR A 629 -12.80 -48.29 -9.08
C THR A 629 -12.43 -49.74 -9.37
N MET A 630 -11.88 -49.98 -10.55
CA MET A 630 -11.44 -51.30 -11.00
C MET A 630 -9.91 -51.34 -11.05
N VAL A 631 -9.33 -52.46 -10.63
CA VAL A 631 -7.90 -52.75 -10.72
C VAL A 631 -7.75 -53.92 -11.69
N VAL A 632 -7.01 -53.72 -12.77
CA VAL A 632 -6.72 -54.72 -13.80
C VAL A 632 -5.22 -54.96 -13.82
N ARG A 633 -4.80 -56.21 -13.71
CA ARG A 633 -3.37 -56.58 -13.71
C ARG A 633 -2.88 -57.02 -15.09
#